data_AF-A0A521Z8E7-F1
#
_entry.id   AF-A0A521Z8E7-F1
#
_cell.length_a   1.000
_cell.length_b   1.000
_cell.length_c   1.000
_cell.angle_alpha   90.00
_cell.angle_beta   90.00
_cell.angle_gamma   90.00
#
_symmetry.space_group_name_H-M   'P 1'
#
loop_
_entity.id
_entity.type
_entity.pdbx_description
1 polymer ?
#
loop_
_entity_poly.entity_id
_entity_poly.type
_entity_poly.pdbx_seq_one_letter_code
_entity_poly.pdbx_strand_id
1 'polypeptide(L)'
;MDTAPPTGEAVHLTAVIAAARHRNCFYTAVALRDAADLLADLYATGQRHGMPPGRWDVDLPGACVDALTVMYMRAVPRETADAVLLLDVAADKLTEAGLPCRRQPGSIRVEVPSPAGEPVALTLDPGGWNLRRAEGRTQIVSVEAPFSVHGACAVAILVEAVARGEHGARNGHPWPRFDLPTGM
;
A
#
# COMPACT_ATOMS: atom_id res chain seq x y z
N MET A 1 35.20 -0.43 -1.97
CA MET A 1 33.82 -0.46 -1.44
C MET A 1 33.01 -1.15 -2.52
N ASP A 2 32.93 -2.47 -2.40
CA ASP A 2 32.42 -3.38 -3.41
C ASP A 2 30.90 -3.44 -3.26
N THR A 3 30.17 -2.57 -3.95
CA THR A 3 28.71 -2.68 -4.03
C THR A 3 28.41 -3.83 -4.97
N ALA A 4 28.04 -4.98 -4.39
CA ALA A 4 27.47 -6.08 -5.14
C ALA A 4 26.37 -5.55 -6.08
N PRO A 5 26.31 -6.02 -7.34
CA PRO A 5 25.26 -5.60 -8.26
C PRO A 5 23.89 -5.88 -7.62
N PRO A 6 22.91 -4.98 -7.76
CA PRO A 6 21.59 -5.18 -7.16
C PRO A 6 21.04 -6.53 -7.61
N THR A 7 20.59 -7.33 -6.66
CA THR A 7 19.88 -8.58 -6.95
C THR A 7 18.70 -8.29 -7.87
N GLY A 8 18.35 -9.22 -8.76
CA GLY A 8 17.26 -9.03 -9.73
C GLY A 8 15.93 -8.59 -9.09
N GLU A 9 15.69 -9.04 -7.85
CA GLU A 9 14.58 -8.62 -7.00
C GLU A 9 14.56 -7.10 -6.71
N ALA A 10 15.70 -6.51 -6.34
CA ALA A 10 15.82 -5.07 -6.06
C ALA A 10 15.58 -4.22 -7.33
N VAL A 11 15.94 -4.74 -8.49
CA VAL A 11 15.70 -4.08 -9.79
C VAL A 11 14.21 -4.06 -10.12
N HIS A 12 13.51 -5.20 -9.97
CA HIS A 12 12.07 -5.28 -10.25
C HIS A 12 11.26 -4.42 -9.28
N LEU A 13 11.58 -4.47 -7.99
CA LEU A 13 10.94 -3.64 -6.98
C LEU A 13 11.11 -2.15 -7.30
N THR A 14 12.32 -1.72 -7.67
CA THR A 14 12.58 -0.32 -8.07
C THR A 14 11.73 0.11 -9.27
N ALA A 15 11.61 -0.74 -10.29
CA ALA A 15 10.81 -0.46 -11.48
C ALA A 15 9.31 -0.34 -11.13
N VAL A 16 8.80 -1.24 -10.29
CA VAL A 16 7.42 -1.22 -9.80
C VAL A 16 7.14 0.04 -8.98
N ILE A 17 8.02 0.41 -8.06
CA ILE A 17 7.90 1.65 -7.28
C ILE A 17 7.83 2.87 -8.20
N ALA A 18 8.69 2.93 -9.21
CA ALA A 18 8.70 4.02 -10.18
C ALA A 18 7.36 4.11 -10.94
N ALA A 19 6.82 2.97 -11.39
CA ALA A 19 5.52 2.93 -12.06
C ALA A 19 4.36 3.31 -11.11
N ALA A 20 4.39 2.85 -9.86
CA ALA A 20 3.36 3.12 -8.87
C ALA A 20 3.25 4.62 -8.49
N ARG A 21 4.34 5.38 -8.55
CA ARG A 21 4.38 6.82 -8.23
C ARG A 21 3.41 7.69 -9.03
N HIS A 22 3.03 7.24 -10.22
CA HIS A 22 2.11 7.96 -11.09
C HIS A 22 0.63 7.72 -10.76
N ARG A 23 0.34 6.80 -9.85
CA ARG A 23 -1.02 6.43 -9.42
C ARG A 23 -1.43 7.24 -8.19
N ASN A 24 -2.73 7.54 -8.06
CA ASN A 24 -3.28 8.39 -6.99
C ASN A 24 -3.75 7.57 -5.78
N CYS A 25 -2.92 6.64 -5.31
CA CYS A 25 -3.21 5.77 -4.17
C CYS A 25 -1.95 5.47 -3.36
N PHE A 26 -2.14 4.96 -2.15
CA PHE A 26 -1.06 4.44 -1.31
C PHE A 26 -0.84 2.96 -1.61
N TYR A 27 0.41 2.52 -1.56
CA TYR A 27 0.76 1.11 -1.68
C TYR A 27 1.41 0.62 -0.41
N THR A 28 0.97 -0.51 0.11
CA THR A 28 1.74 -1.20 1.16
C THR A 28 3.01 -1.80 0.57
N ALA A 29 4.04 -1.99 1.41
CA ALA A 29 5.26 -2.68 0.98
C ALA A 29 4.98 -4.09 0.44
N VAL A 30 3.97 -4.76 1.00
CA VAL A 30 3.49 -6.07 0.53
C VAL A 30 2.98 -5.98 -0.90
N ALA A 31 2.08 -5.03 -1.20
CA ALA A 31 1.55 -4.87 -2.56
C ALA A 31 2.64 -4.56 -3.60
N LEU A 32 3.65 -3.77 -3.24
CA LEU A 32 4.78 -3.47 -4.14
C LEU A 32 5.68 -4.68 -4.37
N ARG A 33 5.89 -5.52 -3.35
CA ARG A 33 6.65 -6.77 -3.48
C ARG A 33 5.89 -7.78 -4.32
N ASP A 34 4.60 -7.99 -4.08
CA ASP A 34 3.77 -8.88 -4.88
C ASP A 34 3.80 -8.47 -6.38
N ALA A 35 3.80 -7.15 -6.67
CA ALA A 35 3.91 -6.65 -8.04
C ALA A 35 5.30 -6.91 -8.64
N ALA A 36 6.36 -6.80 -7.82
CA ALA A 36 7.73 -7.07 -8.25
C ALA A 36 7.95 -8.56 -8.52
N ASP A 37 7.35 -9.44 -7.73
CA ASP A 37 7.38 -10.89 -7.92
C ASP A 37 6.65 -11.28 -9.21
N LEU A 38 5.45 -10.72 -9.43
CA LEU A 38 4.72 -10.90 -10.69
C LEU A 38 5.54 -10.42 -11.90
N LEU A 39 6.21 -9.27 -11.79
CA LEU A 39 7.08 -8.75 -12.83
C LEU A 39 8.27 -9.70 -13.10
N ALA A 40 8.88 -10.24 -12.05
CA ALA A 40 9.97 -11.21 -12.15
C ALA A 40 9.52 -12.47 -12.90
N ASP A 41 8.35 -13.00 -12.55
CA ASP A 41 7.78 -14.19 -13.18
C ASP A 41 7.44 -13.97 -14.66
N LEU A 42 6.92 -12.79 -15.01
CA LEU A 42 6.63 -12.42 -16.39
C LEU A 42 7.91 -12.28 -17.21
N TYR A 43 8.97 -11.68 -16.66
CA TYR A 43 10.26 -11.61 -17.34
C TYR A 43 10.92 -12.97 -17.49
N ALA A 44 10.89 -13.82 -16.46
CA ALA A 44 11.41 -15.18 -16.53
C ALA A 44 10.65 -16.00 -17.59
N THR A 45 9.33 -15.82 -17.68
CA THR A 45 8.49 -16.47 -18.70
C THR A 45 8.76 -15.91 -20.09
N GLY A 46 8.81 -14.59 -20.25
CA GLY A 46 9.16 -13.93 -21.51
C GLY A 46 10.50 -14.41 -22.05
N GLN A 47 11.53 -14.50 -21.18
CA GLN A 47 12.85 -14.99 -21.54
C GLN A 47 12.81 -16.42 -22.13
N ARG A 48 12.01 -17.33 -21.53
CA ARG A 48 11.80 -18.69 -22.04
C ARG A 48 11.15 -18.72 -23.43
N HIS A 49 10.42 -17.66 -23.80
CA HIS A 49 9.76 -17.51 -25.09
C HIS A 49 10.48 -16.53 -26.04
N GLY A 50 11.73 -16.13 -25.75
CA GLY A 50 12.51 -15.23 -26.62
C GLY A 50 12.09 -13.75 -26.53
N MET A 51 11.45 -13.36 -25.44
CA MET A 51 11.00 -12.00 -25.11
C MET A 51 11.74 -11.48 -23.85
N PRO A 52 13.01 -11.06 -23.97
CA PRO A 52 13.75 -10.44 -22.86
C PRO A 52 13.11 -9.11 -22.42
N PRO A 53 13.45 -8.57 -21.23
CA PRO A 53 12.86 -7.34 -20.68
C PRO A 53 12.84 -6.14 -21.64
N GLY A 54 13.88 -5.94 -22.45
CA GLY A 54 13.96 -4.83 -23.42
C GLY A 54 13.11 -5.00 -24.69
N ARG A 55 12.40 -6.12 -24.85
CA ARG A 55 11.53 -6.38 -26.01
C ARG A 55 10.04 -6.13 -25.75
N TRP A 56 9.67 -5.84 -24.51
CA TRP A 56 8.29 -5.52 -24.16
C TRP A 56 7.97 -4.09 -24.62
N ASP A 57 6.94 -3.92 -25.45
CA ASP A 57 6.48 -2.61 -25.95
C ASP A 57 5.37 -2.02 -25.07
N VAL A 58 5.36 -2.39 -23.79
CA VAL A 58 4.35 -2.00 -22.80
C VAL A 58 5.04 -1.67 -21.48
N ASP A 59 4.42 -0.82 -20.66
CA ASP A 59 4.80 -0.61 -19.26
C ASP A 59 4.42 -1.84 -18.43
N LEU A 60 5.24 -2.89 -18.51
CA LEU A 60 5.02 -4.13 -17.79
C LEU A 60 5.02 -3.95 -16.26
N PRO A 61 5.92 -3.15 -15.65
CA PRO A 61 5.85 -2.84 -14.23
C PRO A 61 4.51 -2.20 -13.84
N GLY A 62 4.03 -1.22 -14.60
CA GLY A 62 2.71 -0.62 -14.38
C GLY A 62 1.58 -1.63 -14.53
N ALA A 63 1.62 -2.48 -15.55
CA ALA A 63 0.61 -3.52 -15.76
C ALA A 63 0.54 -4.51 -14.58
N CYS A 64 1.67 -4.84 -13.94
CA CYS A 64 1.69 -5.69 -12.75
C CYS A 64 0.97 -5.03 -11.57
N VAL A 65 1.19 -3.72 -11.37
CA VAL A 65 0.50 -2.93 -10.34
C VAL A 65 -1.01 -2.93 -10.59
N ASP A 66 -1.44 -2.64 -11.82
CA ASP A 66 -2.87 -2.60 -12.17
C ASP A 66 -3.54 -3.97 -12.02
N ALA A 67 -2.84 -5.05 -12.40
CA ALA A 67 -3.34 -6.41 -12.26
C ALA A 67 -3.60 -6.77 -10.79
N LEU A 68 -2.70 -6.41 -9.88
CA LEU A 68 -2.88 -6.66 -8.45
C LEU A 68 -3.97 -5.79 -7.84
N THR A 69 -4.09 -4.53 -8.23
CA THR A 69 -5.22 -3.68 -7.80
C THR A 69 -6.55 -4.33 -8.18
N VAL A 70 -6.70 -4.83 -9.41
CA VAL A 70 -7.91 -5.55 -9.82
C VAL A 70 -8.11 -6.84 -9.02
N MET A 71 -7.04 -7.58 -8.75
CA MET A 71 -7.08 -8.80 -7.94
C MET A 71 -7.56 -8.52 -6.51
N TYR A 72 -7.00 -7.50 -5.86
CA TYR A 72 -7.42 -7.08 -4.53
C TYR A 72 -8.87 -6.63 -4.55
N MET A 73 -9.27 -5.76 -5.48
CA MET A 73 -10.66 -5.30 -5.59
C MET A 73 -11.68 -6.45 -5.70
N ARG A 74 -11.31 -7.57 -6.32
CA ARG A 74 -12.16 -8.78 -6.39
C ARG A 74 -12.23 -9.56 -5.07
N ALA A 75 -11.22 -9.42 -4.22
CA ALA A 75 -11.07 -10.08 -2.94
C ALA A 75 -11.54 -9.22 -1.75
N VAL A 76 -12.12 -8.04 -1.99
CA VAL A 76 -12.68 -7.18 -0.93
C VAL A 76 -13.70 -7.97 -0.11
N PRO A 77 -13.63 -7.94 1.23
CA PRO A 77 -14.60 -8.60 2.09
C PRO A 77 -16.03 -8.15 1.78
N ARG A 78 -16.93 -9.12 1.59
CA ARG A 78 -18.36 -8.84 1.34
C ARG A 78 -19.16 -8.79 2.63
N GLU A 79 -18.70 -9.50 3.66
CA GLU A 79 -19.33 -9.52 4.97
C GLU A 79 -18.69 -8.45 5.87
N THR A 80 -19.53 -7.69 6.56
CA THR A 80 -19.06 -6.66 7.49
C THR A 80 -18.21 -7.24 8.62
N ALA A 81 -18.49 -8.47 9.06
CA ALA A 81 -17.73 -9.15 10.10
C ALA A 81 -16.25 -9.34 9.68
N ASP A 82 -16.00 -9.78 8.45
CA ASP A 82 -14.65 -9.96 7.92
C ASP A 82 -13.90 -8.62 7.80
N ALA A 83 -14.59 -7.57 7.35
CA ALA A 83 -14.02 -6.22 7.30
C ALA A 83 -13.65 -5.69 8.69
N VAL A 84 -14.51 -5.91 9.69
CA VAL A 84 -14.25 -5.54 11.08
C VAL A 84 -13.05 -6.31 11.65
N LEU A 85 -12.95 -7.61 11.39
CA LEU A 85 -11.82 -8.44 11.84
C LEU A 85 -10.47 -7.93 11.30
N LEU A 86 -10.40 -7.59 10.01
CA LEU A 86 -9.18 -7.06 9.41
C LEU A 86 -8.83 -5.66 9.95
N LEU A 87 -9.84 -4.82 10.20
CA LEU A 87 -9.63 -3.52 10.84
C LEU A 87 -9.16 -3.66 12.29
N ASP A 88 -9.67 -4.64 13.03
CA ASP A 88 -9.24 -4.93 14.39
C ASP A 88 -7.77 -5.33 14.42
N VAL A 89 -7.34 -6.22 13.50
CA VAL A 89 -5.92 -6.56 13.33
C VAL A 89 -5.06 -5.33 13.08
N ALA A 90 -5.47 -4.46 12.14
CA ALA A 90 -4.72 -3.25 11.84
C ALA A 90 -4.65 -2.30 13.05
N ALA A 91 -5.76 -2.15 13.78
CA ALA A 91 -5.85 -1.26 14.93
C ALA A 91 -5.11 -1.80 16.16
N ASP A 92 -5.08 -3.12 16.37
CA ASP A 92 -4.26 -3.76 17.40
C ASP A 92 -2.80 -3.47 17.10
N LYS A 93 -2.39 -3.60 15.83
CA LYS A 93 -1.02 -3.33 15.42
C LYS A 93 -0.60 -1.87 15.60
N LEU A 94 -1.49 -0.93 15.29
CA LEU A 94 -1.26 0.49 15.56
C LEU A 94 -1.15 0.79 17.06
N THR A 95 -1.95 0.10 17.88
CA THR A 95 -1.91 0.24 19.34
C THR A 95 -0.59 -0.29 19.91
N GLU A 96 -0.12 -1.44 19.44
CA GLU A 96 1.20 -1.99 19.76
C GLU A 96 2.33 -1.00 19.42
N ALA A 97 2.18 -0.25 18.33
CA ALA A 97 3.12 0.78 17.90
C ALA A 97 3.02 2.11 18.67
N GLY A 98 2.15 2.19 19.67
CA GLY A 98 1.98 3.37 20.53
C GLY A 98 0.98 4.40 20.00
N LEU A 99 0.14 4.04 19.02
CA LEU A 99 -0.95 4.88 18.51
C LEU A 99 -2.30 4.32 18.99
N PRO A 100 -2.81 4.75 20.16
CA PRO A 100 -4.04 4.22 20.73
C PRO A 100 -5.25 4.61 19.87
N CYS A 101 -5.74 3.64 19.11
CA CYS A 101 -6.81 3.85 18.14
C CYS A 101 -8.18 3.91 18.82
N ARG A 102 -9.07 4.80 18.34
CA ARG A 102 -10.48 4.83 18.76
C ARG A 102 -11.30 4.01 17.76
N ARG A 103 -11.97 2.97 18.29
CA ARG A 103 -12.90 2.11 17.54
C ARG A 103 -14.33 2.37 17.98
N GLN A 104 -15.26 2.30 17.04
CA GLN A 104 -16.68 2.17 17.35
C GLN A 104 -17.07 0.69 17.12
N PRO A 105 -17.75 0.03 18.07
CA PRO A 105 -18.15 -1.37 17.90
C PRO A 105 -18.95 -1.59 16.61
N GLY A 106 -18.58 -2.61 15.82
CA GLY A 106 -19.22 -2.92 14.53
C GLY A 106 -18.92 -1.92 13.41
N SER A 107 -18.00 -0.97 13.63
CA SER A 107 -17.65 0.04 12.64
C SER A 107 -16.54 -0.44 11.72
N ILE A 108 -16.70 -0.17 10.43
CA ILE A 108 -15.66 -0.32 9.41
C ILE A 108 -14.68 0.86 9.40
N ARG A 109 -14.46 1.48 10.57
CA ARG A 109 -13.65 2.70 10.73
C ARG A 109 -12.86 2.64 12.02
N VAL A 110 -11.58 2.97 11.90
CA VAL A 110 -10.64 3.17 13.01
C VAL A 110 -10.13 4.60 12.95
N GLU A 111 -10.25 5.35 14.04
CA GLU A 111 -9.62 6.67 14.18
C GLU A 111 -8.26 6.51 14.85
N VAL A 112 -7.23 7.02 14.19
CA VAL A 112 -5.83 6.93 14.56
C VAL A 112 -5.37 8.33 14.96
N PRO A 113 -4.91 8.53 16.21
CA PRO A 113 -4.33 9.81 16.59
C PRO A 113 -3.08 10.09 15.76
N SER A 114 -2.86 11.37 15.45
CA SER A 114 -1.75 11.81 14.61
C SER A 114 -0.90 12.79 15.40
N PRO A 115 0.28 12.39 15.92
CA PRO A 115 1.20 13.33 16.55
C PRO A 115 1.64 14.47 15.62
N ALA A 116 1.57 14.24 14.31
CA ALA A 116 1.93 15.22 13.28
C ALA A 116 0.79 16.19 12.90
N GLY A 117 -0.38 16.10 13.54
CA GLY A 117 -1.48 17.05 13.31
C GLY A 117 -2.86 16.38 13.37
N GLU A 118 -3.62 16.50 12.27
CA GLU A 118 -4.99 15.99 12.23
C GLU A 118 -5.05 14.46 12.32
N PRO A 119 -6.00 13.89 13.10
CA PRO A 119 -6.24 12.45 13.16
C PRO A 119 -6.51 11.85 11.78
N VAL A 120 -6.03 10.62 11.61
CA VAL A 120 -6.26 9.82 10.41
C VAL A 120 -7.41 8.87 10.71
N ALA A 121 -8.28 8.62 9.74
CA ALA A 121 -9.24 7.53 9.81
C ALA A 121 -8.95 6.52 8.72
N LEU A 122 -8.77 5.27 9.14
CA LEU A 122 -8.67 4.09 8.29
C LEU A 122 -10.08 3.48 8.18
N THR A 123 -10.50 3.15 6.96
CA THR A 123 -11.74 2.42 6.71
C THR A 123 -11.52 1.23 5.79
N LEU A 124 -12.39 0.22 5.92
CA LEU A 124 -12.46 -0.93 5.02
C LEU A 124 -13.90 -1.13 4.59
N ASP A 125 -14.23 -0.63 3.41
CA ASP A 125 -15.59 -0.65 2.83
C ASP A 125 -15.63 -1.52 1.55
N PRO A 126 -16.76 -1.67 0.86
CA PRO A 126 -16.83 -2.46 -0.39
C PRO A 126 -15.90 -1.97 -1.51
N GLY A 127 -15.35 -0.77 -1.41
CA GLY A 127 -14.32 -0.23 -2.30
C GLY A 127 -12.88 -0.51 -1.84
N GLY A 128 -12.69 -1.21 -0.72
CA GLY A 128 -11.38 -1.62 -0.20
C GLY A 128 -10.88 -0.77 0.97
N TRP A 129 -9.56 -0.77 1.16
CA TRP A 129 -8.90 0.02 2.20
C TRP A 129 -8.82 1.49 1.81
N ASN A 130 -9.19 2.36 2.74
CA ASN A 130 -9.33 3.79 2.50
C ASN A 130 -8.77 4.59 3.67
N LEU A 131 -8.07 5.69 3.37
CA LEU A 131 -7.55 6.63 4.34
C LEU A 131 -8.13 8.03 4.14
N ARG A 132 -8.46 8.69 5.24
CA ARG A 132 -8.88 10.09 5.28
C ARG A 132 -8.32 10.83 6.48
N ARG A 133 -8.18 12.15 6.40
CA ARG A 133 -7.97 13.02 7.58
C ARG A 133 -9.33 13.45 8.14
N ALA A 134 -9.40 13.69 9.45
CA ALA A 134 -10.66 13.88 10.15
C ALA A 134 -11.37 15.22 9.87
N GLU A 135 -10.64 16.33 9.69
CA GLU A 135 -11.25 17.67 9.49
C GLU A 135 -11.20 18.17 8.03
N GLY A 136 -10.33 17.59 7.20
CA GLY A 136 -10.23 17.90 5.77
C GLY A 136 -11.35 17.27 4.91
N ARG A 137 -12.29 18.10 4.47
CA ARG A 137 -13.43 17.72 3.63
C ARG A 137 -13.05 17.49 2.16
N THR A 138 -12.08 16.64 1.78
CA THR A 138 -11.87 16.47 0.32
C THR A 138 -11.20 15.24 -0.26
N GLN A 139 -10.50 14.36 0.46
CA GLN A 139 -9.91 13.21 -0.26
C GLN A 139 -9.80 11.95 0.58
N ILE A 140 -10.59 10.95 0.18
CA ILE A 140 -10.35 9.55 0.48
C ILE A 140 -9.23 9.10 -0.46
N VAL A 141 -8.17 8.53 0.10
CA VAL A 141 -7.08 7.93 -0.66
C VAL A 141 -7.18 6.42 -0.49
N SER A 142 -7.24 5.68 -1.59
CA SER A 142 -7.23 4.21 -1.52
C SER A 142 -5.85 3.71 -1.08
N VAL A 143 -5.86 2.58 -0.38
CA VAL A 143 -4.65 1.85 0.02
C VAL A 143 -4.67 0.49 -0.65
N GLU A 144 -3.65 0.21 -1.44
CA GLU A 144 -3.47 -1.06 -2.12
C GLU A 144 -2.77 -2.04 -1.18
N ALA A 145 -3.53 -3.04 -0.75
CA ALA A 145 -3.08 -4.11 0.13
C ALA A 145 -3.97 -5.35 -0.02
N PRO A 146 -3.42 -6.56 0.21
CA PRO A 146 -4.22 -7.76 0.33
C PRO A 146 -5.28 -7.67 1.44
N PHE A 147 -6.44 -8.29 1.24
CA PHE A 147 -7.49 -8.44 2.26
C PHE A 147 -7.21 -9.68 3.11
N SER A 148 -6.11 -9.65 3.86
CA SER A 148 -5.64 -10.72 4.74
C SER A 148 -5.06 -10.15 6.03
N VAL A 149 -4.81 -10.99 7.04
CA VAL A 149 -4.12 -10.56 8.28
C VAL A 149 -2.77 -9.92 7.98
N HIS A 150 -2.01 -10.49 7.04
CA HIS A 150 -0.72 -9.92 6.63
C HIS A 150 -0.89 -8.55 5.95
N GLY A 151 -1.89 -8.41 5.08
CA GLY A 151 -2.22 -7.13 4.45
C GLY A 151 -2.68 -6.07 5.45
N ALA A 152 -3.51 -6.45 6.43
CA ALA A 152 -3.94 -5.56 7.51
C ALA A 152 -2.76 -5.05 8.36
N CYS A 153 -1.80 -5.92 8.69
CA CYS A 153 -0.55 -5.50 9.35
C CYS A 153 0.26 -4.53 8.49
N ALA A 154 0.33 -4.76 7.17
CA ALA A 154 1.04 -3.87 6.26
C ALA A 154 0.34 -2.51 6.11
N VAL A 155 -0.99 -2.49 6.12
CA VAL A 155 -1.79 -1.26 6.18
C VAL A 155 -1.50 -0.51 7.47
N ALA A 156 -1.45 -1.18 8.62
CA ALA A 156 -1.14 -0.54 9.90
C ALA A 156 0.23 0.18 9.89
N ILE A 157 1.27 -0.45 9.33
CA ILE A 157 2.60 0.17 9.18
C ILE A 157 2.53 1.44 8.32
N LEU A 158 1.80 1.39 7.21
CA LEU A 158 1.62 2.54 6.34
C LEU A 158 0.87 3.67 7.06
N VAL A 159 -0.20 3.33 7.78
CA VAL A 159 -1.03 4.29 8.52
C VAL A 159 -0.24 4.92 9.66
N GLU A 160 0.61 4.16 10.34
CA GLU A 160 1.53 4.68 11.36
C GLU A 160 2.45 5.75 10.76
N ALA A 161 3.12 5.44 9.64
CA ALA A 161 4.04 6.37 8.99
C ALA A 161 3.31 7.65 8.51
N VAL A 162 2.07 7.52 8.02
CA VAL A 162 1.22 8.66 7.65
C VAL A 162 0.83 9.48 8.88
N ALA A 163 0.43 8.84 9.99
CA ALA A 163 0.04 9.52 11.24
C ALA A 163 1.22 10.22 11.92
N ARG A 164 2.44 9.69 11.76
CA ARG A 164 3.69 10.33 12.23
C ARG A 164 4.20 11.41 11.28
N GLY A 165 3.60 11.59 10.11
CA GLY A 165 4.02 12.60 9.12
C GLY A 165 5.30 12.24 8.36
N GLU A 166 5.72 10.98 8.41
CA GLU A 166 6.94 10.48 7.75
C GLU A 166 6.78 10.39 6.23
N HIS A 167 5.52 10.32 5.79
CA HIS A 167 5.19 10.57 4.40
C HIS A 167 4.92 12.09 4.32
N GLY A 168 5.76 12.85 3.59
CA GLY A 168 5.68 14.31 3.48
C GLY A 168 4.87 14.83 2.27
N ALA A 169 4.04 15.85 2.47
CA ALA A 169 3.31 16.54 1.39
C ALA A 169 4.30 17.21 0.41
N ARG A 170 4.26 16.86 -0.88
CA ARG A 170 4.94 17.62 -1.94
C ARG A 170 3.92 18.47 -2.72
N ASN A 171 4.26 19.73 -2.95
CA ASN A 171 3.57 20.65 -3.87
C ASN A 171 2.08 20.87 -3.61
N GLY A 172 1.71 21.36 -2.42
CA GLY A 172 0.33 21.78 -2.13
C GLY A 172 -0.70 20.64 -2.12
N HIS A 173 -0.26 19.39 -2.24
CA HIS A 173 -1.11 18.21 -2.11
C HIS A 173 -1.26 17.89 -0.61
N PRO A 174 -2.49 17.74 -0.08
CA PRO A 174 -2.73 17.53 1.35
C PRO A 174 -2.25 16.15 1.86
N TRP A 175 -1.89 15.27 0.93
CA TRP A 175 -1.34 13.96 1.20
C TRP A 175 0.08 13.83 0.70
N PRO A 176 0.91 13.11 1.45
CA PRO A 176 2.22 12.79 0.99
C PRO A 176 2.22 11.81 -0.16
N ARG A 177 3.06 12.08 -1.16
CA ARG A 177 3.39 11.08 -2.17
C ARG A 177 4.58 10.28 -1.67
N PHE A 178 4.50 8.98 -1.94
CA PHE A 178 5.39 7.94 -1.46
C PHE A 178 6.88 8.30 -1.64
N ASP A 179 7.56 8.58 -0.53
CA ASP A 179 9.01 8.37 -0.41
C ASP A 179 9.15 7.13 0.49
N LEU A 180 9.56 6.00 -0.10
CA LEU A 180 9.90 4.83 0.71
C LEU A 180 10.98 5.22 1.72
N PRO A 181 10.97 4.64 2.93
CA PRO A 181 12.10 4.80 3.83
C PRO A 181 13.37 4.35 3.09
N THR A 182 14.31 5.27 2.92
CA THR A 182 15.68 4.99 2.50
C THR A 182 16.35 4.12 3.56
N GLY A 183 16.15 2.81 3.50
CA GLY A 183 16.74 1.86 4.44
C GLY A 183 15.86 0.65 4.72
N MET A 184 15.65 -0.19 3.71
CA MET A 184 15.37 -1.62 3.89
C MET A 184 16.17 -2.40 2.87
#